data_AF-A0A661ZDD2-F1
#
_entry.id   AF-A0A661ZDD2-F1
#
_cell.length_a   1.000
_cell.length_b   1.000
_cell.length_c   1.000
_cell.angle_alpha   90.00
_cell.angle_beta   90.00
_cell.angle_gamma   90.00
#
_symmetry.space_group_name_H-M   'P 1'
#
loop_
_entity.id
_entity.type
_entity.pdbx_description
1 polymer ?
#
loop_
_entity_poly.entity_id
_entity_poly.type
_entity_poly.pdbx_seq_one_letter_code
_entity_poly.pdbx_strand_id
1 'polypeptide(L)'
;MTIHREGTHSIIIAVSVLIFFNLAVRVFFCDCTLIMLISLIISLFLLFMLIFFFRKPKRIITADISGVIAPADGKVVVIEKTTENEFFKDER
;
A
#
# COMPACT_ATOMS: atom_id res chain seq x y z
N MET A 1 -2.80 -9.07 10.67
CA MET A 1 -2.06 -8.14 9.80
C MET A 1 -1.84 -6.85 10.56
N THR A 2 -0.67 -6.21 10.44
CA THR A 2 -0.45 -4.86 10.96
C THR A 2 -0.57 -3.86 9.81
N ILE A 3 -1.30 -2.76 10.02
CA ILE A 3 -1.44 -1.68 9.04
C ILE A 3 -0.36 -0.64 9.34
N HIS A 4 0.25 -0.07 8.31
CA HIS A 4 1.16 1.07 8.48
C HIS A 4 0.43 2.24 9.13
N ARG A 5 1.09 2.95 10.06
CA ARG A 5 0.51 4.12 10.73
C ARG A 5 0.09 5.22 9.75
N GLU A 6 0.79 5.37 8.64
CA GLU A 6 0.43 6.32 7.58
C GLU A 6 -0.84 5.90 6.82
N GLY A 7 -1.15 4.61 6.79
CA GLY A 7 -2.32 4.08 6.12
C GLY A 7 -3.63 4.29 6.87
N THR A 8 -3.60 4.44 8.21
CA THR A 8 -4.83 4.51 9.01
C THR A 8 -5.66 5.74 8.67
N HIS A 9 -5.04 6.91 8.54
CA HIS A 9 -5.73 8.14 8.15
C HIS A 9 -6.33 8.03 6.75
N SER A 10 -5.54 7.53 5.78
CA SER A 10 -5.99 7.32 4.40
C SER A 10 -7.18 6.35 4.32
N ILE A 11 -7.16 5.26 5.09
CA ILE A 11 -8.27 4.30 5.15
C ILE A 11 -9.53 4.92 5.75
N ILE A 12 -9.42 5.70 6.83
CA ILE A 12 -10.57 6.37 7.45
C ILE A 12 -11.24 7.34 6.47
N ILE A 13 -10.44 8.13 5.75
CA ILE A 13 -10.94 9.05 4.72
C ILE A 13 -11.63 8.27 3.61
N ALA A 14 -11.00 7.21 3.10
CA ALA A 14 -11.58 6.38 2.04
C ALA A 14 -12.90 5.74 2.47
N VAL A 15 -12.99 5.17 3.67
CA VAL A 15 -14.23 4.60 4.22
C VAL A 15 -15.32 5.68 4.29
N SER A 16 -14.99 6.87 4.79
CA SER A 16 -15.95 7.98 4.88
C SER A 16 -16.50 8.35 3.50
N VAL A 17 -15.61 8.54 2.52
CA VAL A 17 -15.99 8.87 1.13
C VAL A 17 -16.86 7.77 0.51
N LEU A 18 -16.49 6.50 0.68
CA LEU A 18 -17.25 5.36 0.14
C LEU A 18 -18.64 5.24 0.78
N ILE A 19 -18.79 5.55 2.07
CA ILE A 19 -20.10 5.58 2.74
C ILE A 19 -20.98 6.67 2.13
N PHE A 20 -20.48 7.91 2.03
CA PHE A 20 -21.24 9.01 1.41
C PHE A 20 -21.60 8.71 -0.04
N PHE A 21 -20.68 8.11 -0.80
CA PHE A 21 -20.93 7.69 -2.18
C PHE A 21 -22.06 6.65 -2.26
N ASN A 22 -22.02 5.58 -1.47
CA ASN A 22 -23.08 4.56 -1.49
C ASN A 22 -24.42 5.10 -0.97
N LEU A 23 -24.41 6.04 -0.02
CA LEU A 23 -25.62 6.71 0.43
C LEU A 23 -26.23 7.55 -0.69
N ALA A 24 -25.42 8.31 -1.43
CA ALA A 24 -25.88 9.07 -2.58
C ALA A 24 -26.47 8.15 -3.66
N VAL A 25 -25.79 7.06 -4.00
CA VAL A 25 -26.30 6.05 -4.95
C VAL A 25 -27.65 5.51 -4.49
N ARG A 26 -27.82 5.21 -3.20
CA ARG A 26 -29.09 4.73 -2.66
C ARG A 26 -30.22 5.76 -2.75
N VAL A 27 -29.93 7.05 -2.54
CA VAL A 27 -30.93 8.13 -2.66
C VAL A 27 -31.35 8.35 -4.11
N PHE A 28 -30.41 8.36 -5.06
CA PHE A 28 -30.69 8.65 -6.46
C PHE A 28 -31.20 7.44 -7.27
N PHE A 29 -30.82 6.21 -6.90
CA PHE A 29 -31.13 4.98 -7.64
C PHE A 29 -31.88 3.95 -6.79
N CYS A 30 -32.77 4.43 -5.91
CA CYS A 30 -33.50 3.59 -4.94
C CYS A 30 -34.29 2.45 -5.62
N ASP A 31 -34.81 2.67 -6.82
CA ASP A 31 -35.62 1.67 -7.54
C ASP A 31 -34.79 0.62 -8.30
N CYS A 32 -33.47 0.84 -8.42
CA CYS A 32 -32.56 0.01 -9.20
C CYS A 32 -31.63 -0.80 -8.30
N THR A 33 -32.12 -1.93 -7.79
CA THR A 33 -31.37 -2.85 -6.92
C THR A 33 -30.05 -3.33 -7.53
N LEU A 34 -30.00 -3.51 -8.84
CA LEU A 34 -28.77 -3.91 -9.55
C LEU A 34 -27.67 -2.85 -9.45
N ILE A 35 -28.00 -1.56 -9.61
CA ILE A 35 -27.04 -0.46 -9.53
C ILE A 35 -26.49 -0.35 -8.11
N MET A 36 -27.37 -0.46 -7.11
CA MET A 36 -26.95 -0.47 -5.69
C MET A 36 -26.00 -1.63 -5.39
N LEU A 37 -26.31 -2.84 -5.87
CA LEU A 37 -25.46 -4.02 -5.66
C LEU A 37 -24.08 -3.85 -6.32
N ILE A 38 -24.04 -3.39 -7.57
CA ILE A 38 -22.79 -3.17 -8.31
C ILE A 38 -21.94 -2.09 -7.61
N SER A 39 -22.55 -0.97 -7.22
CA SER A 39 -21.87 0.09 -6.48
C SER A 39 -21.25 -0.43 -5.18
N LEU A 40 -21.99 -1.24 -4.43
CA LEU A 40 -21.52 -1.81 -3.17
C LEU A 40 -20.33 -2.75 -3.39
N ILE A 41 -20.40 -3.64 -4.40
CA ILE A 41 -19.32 -4.57 -4.73
C ILE A 41 -18.05 -3.81 -5.12
N ILE A 42 -18.17 -2.82 -6.00
CA ILE A 42 -17.02 -1.99 -6.42
C ILE A 42 -16.42 -1.25 -5.23
N SER A 43 -17.26 -0.68 -4.37
CA SER A 43 -16.80 0.04 -3.18
C SER A 43 -16.04 -0.87 -2.21
N LEU A 44 -16.56 -2.09 -1.99
CA LEU A 44 -15.91 -3.07 -1.13
C LEU A 44 -14.58 -3.55 -1.71
N PHE A 45 -14.52 -3.78 -3.03
CA PHE A 45 -13.30 -4.14 -3.73
C PHE A 45 -12.23 -3.06 -3.61
N LEU A 46 -12.59 -1.79 -3.81
CA LEU A 46 -11.66 -0.66 -3.65
C LEU A 46 -11.15 -0.54 -2.22
N LEU A 47 -12.03 -0.67 -1.23
CA LEU A 47 -11.64 -0.64 0.18
C LEU A 47 -10.67 -1.78 0.51
N PHE A 48 -10.93 -2.98 0.00
CA PHE A 48 -10.05 -4.13 0.18
C PHE A 48 -8.66 -3.88 -0.41
N MET A 49 -8.60 -3.37 -1.64
CA MET A 49 -7.33 -3.01 -2.29
C MET A 49 -6.52 -1.99 -1.47
N LEU A 50 -7.19 -0.95 -0.95
CA LEU A 50 -6.56 0.06 -0.09
C LEU A 50 -5.99 -0.54 1.20
N ILE A 51 -6.74 -1.42 1.87
CA ILE A 51 -6.27 -2.10 3.08
C ILE A 51 -5.05 -2.98 2.77
N PHE A 52 -5.05 -3.66 1.61
CA PHE A 52 -3.91 -4.47 1.17
C PHE A 52 -2.66 -3.65 0.86
N PHE A 53 -2.82 -2.46 0.27
CA PHE A 53 -1.72 -1.57 -0.02
C PHE A 53 -0.97 -1.12 1.24
N PHE A 54 -1.70 -0.73 2.29
CA PHE A 54 -1.09 -0.27 3.54
C PHE A 54 -0.65 -1.39 4.49
N ARG A 55 -0.79 -2.64 4.09
CA ARG A 55 -0.38 -3.79 4.89
C ARG A 55 1.13 -3.77 5.10
N LYS A 56 1.57 -3.83 6.36
CA LYS A 56 2.98 -4.04 6.69
C LYS A 56 3.36 -5.52 6.50
N PRO A 57 4.26 -5.86 5.57
CA PRO A 57 4.73 -7.23 5.43
C PRO A 57 5.60 -7.61 6.64
N LYS A 58 5.51 -8.88 7.08
CA LYS A 58 6.48 -9.44 8.03
C LYS A 58 7.76 -9.71 7.26
N ARG A 59 8.89 -9.14 7.71
CA ARG A 59 10.23 -9.43 7.17
C ARG A 59 11.02 -10.21 8.22
N ILE A 60 11.67 -11.29 7.81
CA ILE A 60 12.66 -12.00 8.62
C ILE A 60 14.01 -11.40 8.24
N ILE A 61 14.69 -10.79 9.20
CA ILE A 61 15.98 -10.15 8.97
C ILE A 61 17.06 -11.07 9.52
N THR A 62 17.99 -11.51 8.68
CA THR A 62 19.25 -12.12 9.08
C THR A 62 20.23 -11.00 9.43
N ALA A 63 20.24 -10.58 10.69
CA ALA A 63 21.18 -9.58 11.18
C ALA A 63 22.49 -10.27 11.60
N ASP A 64 23.58 -9.96 10.90
CA ASP A 64 24.95 -10.24 11.35
C ASP A 64 25.53 -8.99 12.01
N ILE A 65 26.32 -9.15 13.07
CA ILE A 65 26.84 -8.03 13.88
C ILE A 65 27.82 -7.16 13.06
N SER A 66 28.50 -7.76 12.10
CA SER A 66 29.42 -7.11 11.15
C SER A 66 28.80 -6.77 9.80
N GLY A 67 27.54 -7.15 9.55
CA GLY A 67 26.90 -7.04 8.24
C GLY A 67 26.12 -5.74 8.04
N VAL A 68 26.21 -5.17 6.84
CA VAL A 68 25.30 -4.09 6.39
C VAL A 68 24.14 -4.71 5.62
N ILE A 69 22.91 -4.34 5.98
CA ILE A 69 21.68 -4.89 5.39
C ILE A 69 21.14 -3.92 4.35
N ALA A 70 20.70 -4.45 3.21
CA ALA A 70 20.06 -3.64 2.17
C ALA A 70 18.75 -3.00 2.68
N PRO A 71 18.50 -1.72 2.39
CA PRO A 71 17.29 -1.02 2.86
C PRO A 71 16.02 -1.43 2.07
N ALA A 72 16.19 -2.01 0.88
CA ALA A 72 15.12 -2.37 -0.03
C ALA A 72 15.27 -3.82 -0.53
N ASP A 73 14.14 -4.42 -0.91
CA ASP A 73 14.13 -5.75 -1.53
C ASP A 73 14.54 -5.62 -3.01
N GLY A 74 15.44 -6.47 -3.48
CA GLY A 74 15.93 -6.43 -4.85
C GLY A 74 16.79 -7.66 -5.18
N LYS A 75 17.24 -7.76 -6.43
CA LYS A 75 18.20 -8.78 -6.86
C LYS A 75 19.57 -8.12 -7.04
N VAL A 76 20.59 -8.65 -6.37
CA VAL A 76 21.97 -8.25 -6.63
C VAL A 76 22.36 -8.75 -8.02
N VAL A 77 22.67 -7.84 -8.93
CA VAL A 77 23.02 -8.17 -10.33
C VAL A 77 24.52 -8.29 -10.52
N VAL A 78 25.30 -7.39 -9.91
CA VAL A 78 26.76 -7.35 -9.99
C VAL A 78 27.32 -6.90 -8.63
N ILE A 79 28.49 -7.43 -8.27
CA ILE A 79 29.31 -6.96 -7.14
C ILE A 79 30.68 -6.62 -7.73
N GLU A 80 30.88 -5.36 -8.08
CA GLU A 80 32.14 -4.85 -8.62
C GLU A 80 32.47 -3.52 -7.94
N LYS A 81 33.76 -3.19 -7.92
CA LYS A 81 34.20 -1.88 -7.44
C LYS A 81 33.80 -0.83 -8.46
N THR A 82 33.07 0.18 -8.02
CA THR A 82 32.63 1.27 -8.88
C THR A 82 32.77 2.62 -8.17
N THR A 83 33.00 3.68 -8.92
CA THR A 83 33.01 5.04 -8.37
C THR A 83 31.57 5.52 -8.22
N GLU A 84 31.12 5.72 -6.98
CA GLU A 84 29.77 6.21 -6.70
C GLU A 84 29.75 7.73 -6.92
N ASN A 85 28.97 8.22 -7.88
CA ASN A 85 29.09 9.61 -8.36
C ASN A 85 28.11 10.60 -7.69
N GLU A 86 27.02 10.15 -7.06
CA GLU A 86 26.01 11.04 -6.49
C GLU A 86 26.42 11.57 -5.11
N PHE A 87 26.76 10.68 -4.19
CA PHE A 87 26.90 11.03 -2.78
C PHE A 87 28.35 11.01 -2.31
N PHE A 88 29.08 9.93 -2.57
CA PHE A 88 30.41 9.68 -2.00
C PHE A 88 31.56 10.13 -2.91
N LYS A 89 31.37 10.13 -4.23
CA LYS A 89 32.38 10.56 -5.23
C LYS A 89 33.73 9.85 -5.09
N ASP A 90 33.70 8.57 -4.72
CA ASP A 90 34.89 7.74 -4.46
C ASP A 90 34.62 6.26 -4.82
N GLU A 91 35.67 5.44 -4.91
CA GLU A 91 35.59 4.01 -5.28
C GLU A 91 35.12 3.13 -4.12
N ARG A 92 34.10 2.29 -4.37
CA ARG A 92 33.54 1.33 -3.40
C ARG A 92 33.13 0.02 -4.03
#